data_AF-A0AAW2NJ82-F1
#
_entry.id   AF-A0AAW2NJ82-F1
#
_cell.length_a   1.000
_cell.length_b   1.000
_cell.length_c   1.000
_cell.angle_alpha   90.00
_cell.angle_beta   90.00
_cell.angle_gamma   90.00
#
_symmetry.space_group_name_H-M   'P 1'
#
loop_
_entity.id
_entity.type
_entity.pdbx_description
1 polymer ?
#
loop_
_entity_poly.entity_id
_entity_poly.type
_entity_poly.pdbx_seq_one_letter_code
_entity_poly.pdbx_strand_id
1 'polypeptide(L)'
;MNLNLSYNNFEGEVPAAGVFKNESAVQVYGNNKLCGGMQPQLHLQPCPEKDTRRPKKHVNLKLILPPVIVCSCLLLLFFSMLLLRRKSLLRGANFPKSSFGRVYPRINFKDLHDATEGFTSKNLIGAGSFGTVYVGTLGPGEVPIAVKVLKPPAAGSF
;
A
#
# COMPACT_ATOMS: atom_id res chain seq x y z
N MET A 1 -37.17 -33.76 35.31
CA MET A 1 -36.20 -32.73 34.87
C MET A 1 -37.00 -31.61 34.25
N ASN A 2 -36.91 -30.39 34.77
CA ASN A 2 -37.70 -29.24 34.32
C ASN A 2 -36.73 -28.16 33.86
N LEU A 3 -36.82 -27.76 32.59
CA LEU A 3 -35.96 -26.79 31.94
C LEU A 3 -36.73 -25.48 31.76
N ASN A 4 -36.37 -24.45 32.52
CA ASN A 4 -37.01 -23.16 32.43
C ASN A 4 -36.21 -22.20 31.53
N LEU A 5 -36.81 -21.80 30.41
CA LEU A 5 -36.27 -20.88 29.40
C LEU A 5 -37.13 -19.61 29.27
N SER A 6 -37.99 -19.36 30.25
CA SER A 6 -38.94 -18.25 30.21
C SER A 6 -38.24 -16.89 30.30
N TYR A 7 -38.78 -15.86 29.66
CA TYR A 7 -38.29 -14.47 29.71
C TYR A 7 -36.82 -14.25 29.33
N ASN A 8 -36.30 -15.04 28.38
CA ASN A 8 -34.92 -14.94 27.92
C ASN A 8 -34.77 -14.24 26.55
N ASN A 9 -35.87 -13.69 26.01
CA ASN A 9 -35.91 -13.02 24.72
C ASN A 9 -35.41 -13.88 23.55
N PHE A 10 -35.66 -15.20 23.61
CA PHE A 10 -35.37 -16.11 22.51
C PHE A 10 -36.25 -15.84 21.30
N GLU A 11 -35.74 -16.16 20.11
CA GLU A 11 -36.41 -15.94 18.83
C GLU A 11 -36.25 -17.13 17.88
N GLY A 12 -37.21 -17.29 16.97
CA GLY A 12 -37.19 -18.33 15.93
C GLY A 12 -38.03 -19.56 16.24
N GLU A 13 -37.84 -20.60 15.44
CA GLU A 13 -38.63 -21.84 15.49
C GLU A 13 -38.17 -22.75 16.64
N VAL A 14 -39.11 -23.19 17.48
CA VAL A 14 -38.83 -24.16 18.52
C VAL A 14 -38.71 -25.57 17.91
N PRO A 15 -37.60 -26.30 18.16
CA PRO A 15 -37.41 -27.64 17.61
C PRO A 15 -38.55 -28.59 18.01
N ALA A 16 -39.11 -29.32 17.04
CA ALA A 16 -40.12 -30.36 17.30
C ALA A 16 -39.53 -31.67 17.86
N ALA A 17 -38.29 -31.65 18.32
CA ALA A 17 -37.52 -32.82 18.73
C ALA A 17 -36.88 -32.65 20.11
N GLY A 18 -36.50 -33.79 20.72
CA GLY A 18 -35.84 -33.80 22.03
C GLY A 18 -36.77 -33.38 23.18
N VAL A 19 -36.22 -32.62 24.13
CA VAL A 19 -36.91 -32.20 25.37
C VAL A 19 -38.16 -31.34 25.09
N PHE A 20 -38.18 -30.62 23.96
CA PHE A 20 -39.29 -29.77 23.52
C PHE A 20 -40.52 -30.57 23.04
N LYS A 21 -40.45 -31.90 22.97
CA LYS A 21 -41.63 -32.78 22.78
C LYS A 21 -42.49 -32.93 24.02
N ASN A 22 -41.99 -32.52 25.19
CA ASN A 22 -42.66 -32.71 26.47
C ASN A 22 -42.91 -31.35 27.12
N GLU A 23 -44.15 -30.87 27.03
CA GLU A 23 -44.61 -29.59 27.60
C GLU A 23 -44.29 -29.46 29.09
N SER A 24 -44.50 -30.52 29.87
CA SER A 24 -44.23 -30.53 31.31
C SER A 24 -42.73 -30.45 31.65
N ALA A 25 -41.86 -30.71 30.67
CA ALA A 25 -40.41 -30.66 30.85
C ALA A 25 -39.79 -29.30 30.52
N VAL A 26 -40.48 -28.41 29.79
CA VAL A 26 -39.90 -27.14 29.32
C VAL A 26 -40.87 -25.97 29.47
N GLN A 27 -40.40 -24.85 30.03
CA GLN A 27 -41.16 -23.59 30.10
C GLN A 27 -40.52 -22.55 29.18
N VAL A 28 -41.30 -21.96 28.25
CA VAL A 28 -40.81 -20.97 27.27
C VAL A 28 -41.60 -19.66 27.28
N TYR A 29 -42.40 -19.41 28.33
CA TYR A 29 -43.25 -18.22 28.43
C TYR A 29 -42.45 -16.92 28.38
N GLY A 30 -43.04 -15.84 27.86
CA GLY A 30 -42.39 -14.52 27.79
C GLY A 30 -41.34 -14.36 26.68
N ASN A 31 -41.21 -15.32 25.75
CA ASN A 31 -40.36 -15.21 24.56
C ASN A 31 -41.21 -14.94 23.31
N ASN A 32 -41.64 -13.68 23.14
CA ASN A 32 -42.66 -13.29 22.14
C ASN A 32 -42.26 -13.47 20.67
N LYS A 33 -40.98 -13.73 20.39
CA LYS A 33 -40.45 -13.95 19.04
C LYS A 33 -40.26 -15.43 18.69
N LEU A 34 -40.63 -16.34 19.60
CA LEU A 34 -40.68 -17.76 19.30
C LEU A 34 -41.92 -18.10 18.49
N CYS A 35 -41.76 -19.07 17.59
CA CYS A 35 -42.84 -19.61 16.79
C CYS A 35 -42.66 -21.13 16.63
N GLY A 36 -43.69 -21.81 16.12
CA GLY A 36 -43.63 -23.26 15.86
C GLY A 36 -43.84 -24.11 17.13
N GLY A 37 -43.01 -25.13 17.32
CA GLY A 37 -43.22 -26.17 18.33
C GLY A 37 -44.32 -27.17 17.94
N MET A 38 -44.41 -28.29 18.67
CA MET A 38 -45.51 -29.25 18.45
C MET A 38 -46.83 -28.63 18.92
N GLN A 39 -47.75 -28.39 17.99
CA GLN A 39 -49.13 -28.04 18.34
C GLN A 39 -49.83 -29.27 18.95
N PRO A 40 -50.65 -29.11 20.00
CA PRO A 40 -51.07 -27.87 20.67
C PRO A 40 -50.21 -27.45 21.89
N GLN A 41 -49.09 -28.15 22.14
CA GLN A 41 -48.45 -28.30 23.45
C GLN A 41 -47.60 -27.12 23.95
N LEU A 42 -47.30 -26.11 23.12
CA LEU A 42 -46.45 -24.98 23.54
C LEU A 42 -47.13 -23.61 23.37
N HIS A 43 -48.39 -23.58 22.91
CA HIS A 43 -49.18 -22.35 22.65
C HIS A 43 -48.44 -21.26 21.84
N LEU A 44 -47.48 -21.63 20.99
CA LEU A 44 -46.76 -20.71 20.13
C LEU A 44 -47.49 -20.52 18.79
N GLN A 45 -47.34 -19.32 18.22
CA GLN A 45 -47.87 -19.05 16.87
C GLN A 45 -47.09 -19.87 15.82
N PRO A 46 -47.73 -20.33 14.74
CA PRO A 46 -47.01 -20.94 13.61
C PRO A 46 -45.94 -20.00 13.08
N CYS A 47 -44.77 -20.54 12.73
CA CYS A 47 -43.76 -19.72 12.06
C CYS A 47 -44.26 -19.30 10.68
N PRO A 48 -43.99 -18.06 10.25
CA PRO A 48 -44.31 -17.63 8.89
C PRO A 48 -43.62 -18.58 7.91
N GLU A 49 -44.40 -19.14 7.00
CA GLU A 49 -43.90 -20.03 5.96
C GLU A 49 -42.79 -19.29 5.21
N LYS A 50 -41.57 -19.85 5.23
CA LYS A 50 -40.48 -19.27 4.45
C LYS A 50 -40.91 -19.35 2.99
N ASP A 51 -41.26 -18.20 2.42
CA ASP A 51 -41.44 -18.07 0.98
C ASP A 51 -40.11 -18.45 0.31
N THR A 52 -40.00 -19.72 -0.04
CA THR A 52 -38.83 -20.31 -0.70
C THR A 52 -38.70 -19.81 -2.15
N ARG A 53 -39.61 -18.94 -2.61
CA ARG A 53 -39.60 -18.34 -3.95
C ARG A 53 -38.89 -16.99 -4.02
N ARG A 54 -37.83 -16.76 -3.24
CA ARG A 54 -36.85 -15.76 -3.67
C ARG A 54 -36.05 -16.38 -4.82
N PRO A 55 -36.15 -15.89 -6.07
CA PRO A 55 -35.24 -16.34 -7.10
C PRO A 55 -33.84 -15.99 -6.62
N LYS A 56 -33.03 -17.01 -6.31
CA LYS A 56 -31.59 -16.81 -6.18
C LYS A 56 -31.18 -16.17 -7.51
N LYS A 57 -30.75 -14.90 -7.48
CA LYS A 57 -30.14 -14.27 -8.65
C LYS A 57 -28.91 -15.11 -8.95
N HIS A 58 -29.03 -16.06 -9.86
CA HIS A 58 -27.91 -16.82 -10.37
C HIS A 58 -27.04 -15.83 -11.13
N VAL A 59 -26.02 -15.33 -10.45
CA VAL A 59 -25.02 -14.47 -11.06
C VAL A 59 -24.31 -15.35 -12.09
N ASN A 60 -24.51 -15.07 -13.38
CA ASN A 60 -23.89 -15.80 -14.47
C ASN A 60 -22.37 -15.59 -14.44
N LEU A 61 -21.66 -16.47 -13.72
CA LEU A 61 -20.22 -16.38 -13.52
C LEU A 61 -19.45 -16.32 -14.85
N LYS A 62 -19.97 -16.96 -15.91
CA LYS A 62 -19.42 -16.91 -17.27
C LYS A 62 -19.38 -15.49 -17.88
N LEU A 63 -20.27 -14.59 -17.45
CA LEU A 63 -20.32 -13.21 -17.93
C LEU A 63 -19.43 -12.26 -17.12
N ILE A 64 -19.18 -12.58 -15.85
CA ILE A 64 -18.42 -11.72 -14.93
C ILE A 64 -16.94 -12.11 -14.87
N LEU A 65 -16.62 -13.38 -15.04
CA LEU A 65 -15.25 -13.87 -14.91
C LEU A 65 -14.28 -13.25 -15.95
N PRO A 66 -14.62 -13.13 -17.25
CA PRO A 66 -13.73 -12.51 -18.22
C PRO A 66 -13.36 -11.04 -17.92
N PRO A 67 -14.31 -10.10 -17.67
CA PRO A 67 -13.94 -8.72 -17.37
C PRO A 67 -13.18 -8.58 -16.06
N VAL A 68 -13.47 -9.41 -15.04
CA VAL A 68 -12.73 -9.38 -13.77
C VAL A 68 -11.27 -9.78 -13.97
N ILE A 69 -10.99 -10.81 -14.78
CA ILE A 69 -9.62 -11.23 -15.09
C ILE A 69 -8.90 -10.12 -15.88
N VAL A 70 -9.54 -9.56 -16.90
CA VAL A 70 -8.95 -8.48 -17.71
C VAL A 70 -8.64 -7.26 -16.85
N CYS A 71 -9.58 -6.80 -16.02
CA CYS A 71 -9.37 -5.67 -15.12
C CYS A 71 -8.25 -5.96 -14.11
N SER A 72 -8.20 -7.16 -13.54
CA SER A 72 -7.14 -7.57 -12.61
C SER A 72 -5.76 -7.55 -13.28
N CYS A 73 -5.64 -8.11 -14.49
CA CYS A 73 -4.39 -8.07 -15.27
C CYS A 73 -3.95 -6.64 -15.58
N LEU A 74 -4.86 -5.77 -16.00
CA LEU A 74 -4.55 -4.36 -16.30
C LEU A 74 -4.08 -3.60 -15.05
N LEU A 75 -4.73 -3.83 -13.90
CA LEU A 75 -4.31 -3.25 -12.62
C LEU A 75 -2.91 -3.74 -12.22
N LEU A 76 -2.64 -5.05 -12.32
CA LEU A 76 -1.32 -5.61 -12.02
C LEU A 76 -0.22 -5.04 -12.92
N LEU A 77 -0.48 -4.92 -14.22
CA LEU A 77 0.44 -4.30 -15.18
C LEU A 77 0.68 -2.83 -14.84
N PHE A 78 -0.37 -2.07 -14.54
CA PHE A 78 -0.26 -0.67 -14.16
C PHE A 78 0.56 -0.49 -12.87
N PHE A 79 0.26 -1.27 -11.83
CA PHE A 79 1.02 -1.25 -10.58
C PHE A 79 2.47 -1.68 -10.80
N SER A 80 2.73 -2.72 -11.59
CA SER A 80 4.08 -3.13 -11.95
C SER A 80 4.84 -2.01 -12.64
N MET A 81 4.23 -1.33 -13.63
CA MET A 81 4.83 -0.19 -14.31
C MET A 81 5.09 0.98 -13.35
N LEU A 82 4.18 1.27 -12.42
CA LEU A 82 4.41 2.29 -11.39
C LEU A 82 5.57 1.91 -10.45
N LEU A 83 5.67 0.64 -10.06
CA LEU A 83 6.77 0.14 -9.23
C LEU A 83 8.08 0.15 -10.00
N LEU A 84 8.09 -0.19 -11.29
CA LEU A 84 9.26 -0.11 -12.16
C LEU A 84 9.66 1.34 -12.39
N ARG A 85 8.72 2.27 -12.58
CA ARG A 85 8.98 3.72 -12.66
C ARG A 85 9.49 4.26 -11.34
N ARG A 86 8.93 3.86 -10.20
CA ARG A 86 9.47 4.21 -8.88
C ARG A 86 10.86 3.64 -8.68
N LYS A 87 11.11 2.39 -9.08
CA LYS A 87 12.44 1.78 -9.06
C LYS A 87 13.38 2.46 -10.05
N SER A 88 12.93 2.93 -11.21
CA SER A 88 13.77 3.65 -12.18
C SER A 88 14.04 5.08 -11.73
N LEU A 89 13.11 5.72 -11.02
CA LEU A 89 13.32 7.02 -10.39
C LEU A 89 14.18 6.90 -9.13
N LEU A 90 14.05 5.82 -8.35
CA LEU A 90 14.95 5.48 -7.25
C LEU A 90 16.32 5.01 -7.73
N ARG A 91 16.40 4.36 -8.91
CA ARG A 91 17.66 4.03 -9.60
C ARG A 91 18.26 5.23 -10.33
N GLY A 92 17.44 6.18 -10.79
CA GLY A 92 17.87 7.48 -11.29
C GLY A 92 18.27 8.42 -10.15
N ALA A 93 17.68 8.21 -8.96
CA ALA A 93 18.13 8.73 -7.68
C ALA A 93 19.21 7.85 -7.02
N ASN A 94 19.67 6.78 -7.69
CA ASN A 94 21.01 6.28 -7.45
C ASN A 94 22.00 7.24 -8.13
N PHE A 95 22.03 8.50 -7.70
CA PHE A 95 23.33 8.97 -7.27
C PHE A 95 23.78 7.96 -6.22
N PRO A 96 24.97 7.35 -6.38
CA PRO A 96 25.37 6.22 -5.55
C PRO A 96 25.11 6.60 -4.10
N LYS A 97 24.15 5.89 -3.47
CA LYS A 97 24.06 5.82 -2.01
C LYS A 97 25.49 5.64 -1.57
N SER A 98 26.00 6.62 -0.83
CA SER A 98 27.39 6.71 -0.44
C SER A 98 27.93 5.32 -0.07
N SER A 99 28.57 4.65 -1.03
CA SER A 99 29.79 3.95 -0.69
C SER A 99 30.67 5.07 -0.17
N PHE A 100 31.05 4.96 1.09
CA PHE A 100 32.26 5.58 1.57
C PHE A 100 33.39 5.02 0.68
N GLY A 101 33.59 5.63 -0.49
CA GLY A 101 34.22 4.98 -1.64
C GLY A 101 33.55 5.32 -2.97
N ARG A 102 33.23 6.59 -3.23
CA ARG A 102 33.23 7.08 -4.62
C ARG A 102 34.70 7.06 -5.02
N VAL A 103 35.09 6.18 -5.93
CA VAL A 103 36.38 6.30 -6.62
C VAL A 103 36.25 7.53 -7.50
N TYR A 104 36.51 8.70 -6.91
CA TYR A 104 36.73 9.91 -7.69
C TYR A 104 37.98 9.64 -8.52
N PRO A 105 37.96 9.87 -9.85
CA PRO A 105 39.18 9.80 -10.63
C PRO A 105 40.21 10.72 -9.97
N ARG A 106 41.43 10.23 -9.77
CA ARG A 106 42.55 11.10 -9.38
C ARG A 106 42.80 12.03 -10.56
N ILE A 107 42.37 13.28 -10.42
CA ILE A 107 42.60 14.33 -11.41
C ILE A 107 43.83 15.11 -10.96
N ASN A 108 44.78 15.34 -11.86
CA ASN A 108 45.95 16.15 -11.55
C ASN A 108 45.63 17.64 -11.72
N PHE A 109 46.38 18.51 -11.04
CA PHE A 109 46.22 19.97 -11.21
C PHE A 109 46.39 20.39 -12.67
N LYS A 110 47.32 19.77 -13.40
CA LYS A 110 47.53 20.03 -14.83
C LYS A 110 46.27 19.79 -15.65
N ASP A 111 45.55 18.71 -15.38
CA ASP A 111 44.32 18.40 -16.11
C ASP A 111 43.24 19.46 -15.88
N LEU A 112 43.14 19.98 -14.65
CA LEU A 112 42.24 21.09 -14.32
C LEU A 112 42.69 22.42 -14.94
N HIS A 113 43.99 22.67 -14.96
CA HIS A 113 44.58 23.84 -15.59
C HIS A 113 44.26 23.83 -17.09
N ASP A 114 44.55 22.73 -17.78
CA ASP A 114 44.32 22.62 -19.22
C ASP A 114 42.81 22.65 -19.54
N ALA A 115 41.98 21.98 -18.73
CA ALA A 115 40.51 21.99 -18.89
C ALA A 115 39.88 23.38 -18.73
N THR A 116 40.49 24.27 -17.96
CA THR A 116 39.99 25.64 -17.69
C THR A 116 40.77 26.71 -18.45
N GLU A 117 41.62 26.32 -19.40
CA GLU A 117 42.55 27.20 -20.13
C GLU A 117 43.45 28.03 -19.22
N GLY A 118 43.85 27.47 -18.08
CA GLY A 118 44.68 28.13 -17.07
C GLY A 118 43.90 29.05 -16.13
N PHE A 119 42.64 28.73 -15.84
CA PHE A 119 41.78 29.52 -14.96
C PHE A 119 41.60 30.97 -15.43
N THR A 120 41.42 31.17 -16.73
CA THR A 120 41.25 32.51 -17.31
C THR A 120 39.94 33.16 -16.89
N SER A 121 39.88 34.49 -16.89
CA SER A 121 38.67 35.25 -16.56
C SER A 121 37.49 34.97 -17.50
N LYS A 122 37.75 34.53 -18.74
CA LYS A 122 36.71 34.11 -19.70
C LYS A 122 35.91 32.92 -19.20
N ASN A 123 36.57 32.03 -18.46
CA ASN A 123 35.98 30.82 -17.91
C ASN A 123 35.44 31.04 -16.50
N LEU A 124 35.45 32.26 -15.96
CA LEU A 124 34.93 32.56 -14.61
C LEU A 124 33.39 32.45 -14.59
N ILE A 125 32.87 31.53 -13.78
CA ILE A 125 31.44 31.43 -13.48
C ILE A 125 31.06 32.36 -12.32
N GLY A 126 31.91 32.42 -11.29
CA GLY A 126 31.65 33.28 -10.13
C GLY A 126 32.71 33.18 -9.04
N ALA A 127 32.79 34.22 -8.21
CA ALA A 127 33.70 34.32 -7.08
C ALA A 127 32.95 34.62 -5.78
N GLY A 128 33.31 33.93 -4.70
CA GLY A 128 32.72 34.11 -3.37
C GLY A 128 33.75 34.07 -2.25
N SER A 129 33.26 34.02 -1.01
CA SER A 129 34.09 33.95 0.20
C SER A 129 34.96 32.70 0.25
N PHE A 130 34.43 31.56 -0.20
CA PHE A 130 35.12 30.26 -0.13
C PHE A 130 36.00 29.93 -1.34
N GLY A 131 36.05 30.79 -2.36
CA GLY A 131 36.80 30.50 -3.57
C GLY A 131 36.19 31.07 -4.85
N THR A 132 36.77 30.64 -5.97
CA THR A 132 36.41 31.07 -7.32
C THR A 132 36.10 29.84 -8.18
N VAL A 133 35.04 29.90 -8.97
CA VAL A 133 34.56 28.78 -9.79
C VAL A 133 34.76 29.08 -11.26
N TYR A 134 35.42 28.17 -11.98
CA TYR A 134 35.68 28.25 -13.42
C TYR A 134 34.96 27.13 -14.18
N VAL A 135 34.49 27.41 -15.39
CA VAL A 135 33.98 26.41 -16.34
C VAL A 135 35.15 25.79 -17.10
N GLY A 136 35.05 24.53 -17.48
CA GLY A 136 36.04 23.86 -18.31
C GLY A 136 35.54 22.55 -18.91
N THR A 137 36.36 21.90 -19.71
CA THR A 137 36.06 20.59 -20.34
C THR A 137 37.19 19.60 -20.07
N LEU A 138 36.87 18.43 -19.52
CA LEU A 138 37.85 17.46 -19.04
C LEU A 138 37.88 16.18 -19.87
N GLY A 139 39.10 15.76 -20.24
CA GLY A 139 39.35 14.50 -20.93
C GLY A 139 38.92 14.49 -22.40
N PRO A 140 39.18 13.39 -23.12
CA PRO A 140 38.92 13.28 -24.57
C PRO A 140 37.44 13.29 -24.95
N GLY A 141 36.54 13.08 -23.99
CA GLY A 141 35.09 13.15 -24.19
C GLY A 141 34.50 14.55 -23.97
N GLU A 142 35.34 15.59 -23.85
CA GLU A 142 34.96 17.00 -23.63
C GLU A 142 33.91 17.16 -22.52
N VAL A 143 34.08 16.44 -21.41
CA VAL A 143 33.09 16.42 -20.34
C VAL A 143 33.05 17.79 -19.67
N PRO A 144 31.92 18.53 -19.68
CA PRO A 144 31.84 19.84 -19.05
C PRO A 144 31.97 19.71 -17.54
N ILE A 145 32.83 20.53 -16.94
CA ILE A 145 33.13 20.56 -15.52
C ILE A 145 33.09 21.99 -14.97
N ALA A 146 32.93 22.10 -13.65
CA ALA A 146 33.14 23.33 -12.91
C ALA A 146 34.24 23.09 -11.86
N VAL A 147 35.30 23.89 -11.90
CA VAL A 147 36.44 23.79 -10.98
C VAL A 147 36.36 24.91 -9.94
N LYS A 148 36.17 24.55 -8.67
CA LYS A 148 36.20 25.50 -7.56
C LYS A 148 37.60 25.57 -6.96
N VAL A 149 38.30 26.67 -7.19
CA VAL A 149 39.59 27.01 -6.57
C VAL A 149 39.31 27.60 -5.19
N LEU A 150 39.71 26.88 -4.14
CA LEU A 150 39.48 27.28 -2.75
C LEU A 150 40.45 28.38 -2.33
N LYS A 151 39.95 29.36 -1.55
CA LYS A 151 40.81 30.32 -0.86
C LYS A 151 41.36 29.65 0.41
N PRO A 152 42.66 29.78 0.72
CA PRO A 152 43.17 29.33 2.01
C PRO A 152 42.50 30.13 3.14
N PRO A 153 42.39 29.57 4.36
CA PRO A 153 41.98 30.34 5.52
C PRO A 153 42.87 31.57 5.66
N ALA A 154 42.29 32.72 6.01
CA ALA A 154 43.09 33.89 6.35
C ALA A 154 44.01 33.52 7.51
N ALA A 155 45.31 33.80 7.37
CA ALA A 155 46.24 33.61 8.48
C ALA A 155 45.81 34.53 9.63
N GLY A 156 45.26 33.96 10.71
CA GLY A 156 44.97 34.70 11.95
C GLY A 156 43.55 34.64 12.52
N SER A 157 42.68 33.70 12.12
CA SER A 157 41.39 33.50 12.80
C SER A 157 41.30 32.13 13.49
N PHE A 158 41.75 32.07 14.75
CA PHE A 158 41.27 31.14 15.78
C PHE A 158 40.55 31.96 16.85
#